data_AF-A0A940GI57-F1
#
_entry.id   AF-A0A940GI57-F1
#
_cell.length_a   1.000
_cell.length_b   1.000
_cell.length_c   1.000
_cell.angle_alpha   90.00
_cell.angle_beta   90.00
_cell.angle_gamma   90.00
#
_symmetry.space_group_name_H-M   'P 1'
#
loop_
_entity.id
_entity.type
_entity.pdbx_description
1 polymer ?
#
loop_
_entity_poly.entity_id
_entity_poly.type
_entity_poly.pdbx_seq_one_letter_code
_entity_poly.pdbx_strand_id
1 'polypeptide(L)' 'MKTQVCIIGAGPAGLLLGHLLRAEGLECVVLERQAPDYIL' A
#
# COMPACT_ATOMS: atom_id res chain seq x y z
N MET A 1 -13.33 -5.19 -6.09
CA MET A 1 -12.07 -4.83 -6.79
C MET A 1 -11.19 -6.06 -6.89
N LYS A 2 -10.43 -6.19 -7.98
CA LYS A 2 -9.36 -7.19 -8.14
C LYS A 2 -8.06 -6.42 -8.34
N THR A 3 -6.99 -6.83 -7.67
CA THR A 3 -5.63 -6.26 -7.78
C THR A 3 -4.63 -7.41 -7.86
N GLN A 4 -3.43 -7.19 -8.38
CA GLN A 4 -2.37 -8.19 -8.36
C GLN A 4 -1.84 -8.38 -6.93
N VAL A 5 -1.66 -7.29 -6.19
CA VAL A 5 -1.19 -7.30 -4.80
C VAL A 5 -2.11 -6.46 -3.91
N CYS A 6 -2.46 -7.00 -2.75
CA CYS A 6 -3.15 -6.27 -1.68
C CYS A 6 -2.19 -6.14 -0.49
N ILE A 7 -1.91 -4.91 -0.07
CA ILE A 7 -1.05 -4.59 1.08
C ILE A 7 -1.95 -4.20 2.25
N ILE A 8 -1.79 -4.86 3.40
CA ILE A 8 -2.50 -4.52 4.64
C ILE A 8 -1.57 -3.72 5.54
N GLY A 9 -1.95 -2.46 5.81
CA GLY A 9 -1.17 -1.49 6.57
C GLY A 9 -0.56 -0.40 5.69
N ALA A 10 -0.87 0.86 5.98
CA ALA A 10 -0.35 2.02 5.24
C ALA A 10 0.78 2.76 6.00
N GLY A 11 1.46 2.08 6.92
CA GLY A 11 2.70 2.59 7.52
C GLY A 11 3.88 2.64 6.54
N PRO A 12 5.06 3.10 6.97
CA PRO A 12 6.22 3.31 6.10
C PRO A 12 6.61 2.09 5.26
N ALA A 13 6.55 0.90 5.86
CA ALA A 13 6.86 -0.35 5.16
C ALA A 13 5.86 -0.68 4.04
N GLY A 14 4.55 -0.50 4.29
CA GLY A 14 3.50 -0.79 3.31
C GLY A 14 3.52 0.20 2.15
N LEU A 15 3.75 1.49 2.44
CA LEU A 15 3.89 2.52 1.42
C LEU A 15 5.16 2.34 0.59
N LEU A 16 6.30 2.05 1.24
CA LEU A 16 7.55 1.75 0.53
C LEU A 16 7.38 0.55 -0.41
N LEU A 17 6.76 -0.53 0.06
CA LEU A 17 6.46 -1.68 -0.78
C LEU A 17 5.57 -1.29 -1.97
N GLY A 18 4.51 -0.52 -1.75
CA GLY A 18 3.65 -0.02 -2.82
C GLY A 18 4.41 0.80 -3.87
N HIS A 19 5.34 1.65 -3.44
CA HIS A 19 6.22 2.40 -4.34
C HIS A 19 7.13 1.49 -5.18
N LEU A 20 7.72 0.45 -4.57
CA LEU A 20 8.58 -0.51 -5.27
C LEU A 20 7.78 -1.35 -6.28
N LEU A 21 6.61 -1.87 -5.89
CA LEU A 21 5.73 -2.63 -6.78
C LEU A 21 5.31 -1.79 -7.98
N ARG A 22 4.96 -0.52 -7.75
CA ARG A 22 4.62 0.42 -8.83
C ARG A 22 5.81 0.68 -9.77
N ALA A 23 7.04 0.76 -9.25
CA ALA A 23 8.23 0.92 -10.07
C ALA A 23 8.48 -0.29 -11.00
N GLU A 24 8.10 -1.48 -10.55
CA GLU A 24 8.14 -2.74 -11.33
C GLU A 24 6.89 -2.94 -12.23
N GLY A 25 5.98 -1.97 -12.29
CA GLY A 25 4.77 -2.05 -13.11
C GLY A 25 3.69 -2.98 -12.55
N LEU A 26 3.76 -3.34 -11.27
CA LEU A 26 2.76 -4.17 -10.60
C LEU A 26 1.65 -3.31 -10.00
N GLU A 27 0.39 -3.70 -10.28
CA GLU A 27 -0.78 -3.07 -9.67
C GLU A 27 -0.92 -3.49 -8.20
N CYS A 28 -1.04 -2.51 -7.30
CA CYS A 28 -1.27 -2.78 -5.88
C CYS A 28 -2.35 -1.87 -5.29
N VAL A 29 -3.06 -2.39 -4.29
CA VAL A 29 -3.98 -1.65 -3.43
C VAL A 29 -3.48 -1.73 -1.99
N VAL A 30 -3.42 -0.59 -1.30
CA VAL A 30 -3.08 -0.51 0.13
C VAL A 30 -4.36 -0.28 0.93
N LEU A 31 -4.59 -1.09 1.95
CA LEU A 31 -5.72 -0.96 2.87
C LEU A 31 -5.22 -0.66 4.28
N GLU A 32 -5.76 0.38 4.89
CA GLU A 32 -5.49 0.77 6.28
C GLU A 32 -6.80 1.00 7.02
N ARG A 33 -6.84 0.57 8.28
CA ARG A 33 -7.98 0.75 9.16
C ARG A 33 -8.02 2.16 9.74
N GLN A 34 -6.87 2.76 9.97
CA GLN A 34 -6.75 4.09 10.57
C GLN A 34 -6.92 5.19 9.53
N ALA A 35 -7.44 6.34 9.96
CA ALA A 35 -7.48 7.53 9.14
C ALA A 35 -6.05 8.05 8.87
N PRO A 36 -5.82 8.78 7.77
CA PRO A 36 -4.49 9.29 7.40
C PRO A 36 -3.78 10.06 8.52
N ASP A 37 -4.50 10.82 9.34
CA ASP A 37 -3.94 11.60 10.45
C ASP A 37 -3.24 10.77 11.53
N TYR A 38 -3.51 9.47 11.60
CA TYR A 38 -2.86 8.53 12.53
C TYR A 38 -1.64 7.84 11.90
N ILE A 39 -1.46 7.96 10.59
CA ILE A 39 -0.38 7.34 9.84
C ILE A 39 0.79 8.34 9.85
N LEU A 40 1.93 7.92 10.41
CA LEU A 40 3.16 8.71 10.53
C LEU A 40 3.70 9.20 9.17
#